data_AF-S7Z0W0-F1
#
_entry.id   AF-S7Z0W0-F1
#
_cell.length_a   1.000
_cell.length_b   1.000
_cell.length_c   1.000
_cell.angle_alpha   90.00
_cell.angle_beta   90.00
_cell.angle_gamma   90.00
#
_symmetry.space_group_name_H-M   'P 1'
#
loop_
_entity.id
_entity.type
_entity.pdbx_description
1 polymer ?
#
loop_
_entity_poly.entity_id
_entity_poly.type
_entity_poly.pdbx_seq_one_letter_code
_entity_poly.pdbx_strand_id
1 'polypeptide(L)'
;MFFQSFEIQKSITNHKNSATELLIIRNKLQLLLVEIKLRNKSEIEIVELYRQLVDKLADVYKTAPNTTDKAVKLAANALKVSKDNEFSDAEIDINLPDSLRRNAL
;
A
#
# COMPACT_ATOMS: atom_id res chain seq x y z
N MET A 1 -20.81 -7.09 -27.34
CA MET A 1 -20.51 -5.97 -26.43
C MET A 1 -20.56 -6.36 -24.95
N PHE A 2 -21.61 -7.02 -24.45
CA PHE A 2 -21.75 -7.36 -23.02
C PHE A 2 -20.65 -8.27 -22.42
N PHE A 3 -20.12 -9.21 -23.19
CA PHE A 3 -19.07 -10.13 -22.71
C PHE A 3 -17.74 -9.42 -22.42
N GLN A 4 -17.34 -8.50 -23.31
CA GLN A 4 -16.10 -7.72 -23.16
C GLN A 4 -16.18 -6.76 -21.97
N SER A 5 -17.35 -6.17 -21.70
CA SER A 5 -17.55 -5.33 -20.51
C SER A 5 -17.46 -6.12 -19.21
N PHE A 6 -17.90 -7.38 -19.19
CA PHE A 6 -17.84 -8.23 -17.99
C PHE A 6 -16.39 -8.60 -17.63
N GLU A 7 -15.58 -8.99 -18.62
CA GLU A 7 -14.17 -9.31 -18.43
C GLU A 7 -13.36 -8.10 -17.91
N ILE A 8 -13.67 -6.89 -18.39
CA ILE A 8 -13.04 -5.65 -17.89
C ILE A 8 -13.39 -5.40 -16.42
N GLN A 9 -14.67 -5.52 -16.04
CA GLN A 9 -15.09 -5.30 -14.64
C GLN A 9 -14.47 -6.33 -13.69
N LYS A 10 -14.36 -7.58 -14.14
CA LYS A 10 -13.69 -8.64 -13.39
C LYS A 10 -12.20 -8.34 -13.21
N SER A 11 -11.51 -7.90 -14.27
CA SER A 11 -10.09 -7.52 -14.20
C SER A 11 -9.87 -6.35 -13.23
N ILE A 12 -10.69 -5.29 -13.31
CA ILE A 12 -10.62 -4.15 -12.38
C ILE A 12 -10.78 -4.59 -10.93
N THR A 13 -11.78 -5.44 -10.68
CA THR A 13 -12.05 -5.97 -9.33
C THR A 13 -10.88 -6.79 -8.81
N ASN A 14 -10.30 -7.65 -9.65
CA ASN A 14 -9.12 -8.44 -9.29
C ASN A 14 -7.91 -7.57 -8.96
N HIS A 15 -7.60 -6.57 -9.80
CA HIS A 15 -6.52 -5.62 -9.52
C HIS A 15 -6.74 -4.87 -8.20
N LYS A 16 -7.98 -4.41 -7.94
CA LYS A 16 -8.34 -3.72 -6.70
C LYS A 16 -8.17 -4.63 -5.47
N ASN A 17 -8.59 -5.89 -5.58
CA ASN A 17 -8.46 -6.87 -4.49
C ASN A 17 -7.00 -7.14 -4.17
N SER A 18 -6.17 -7.44 -5.17
CA SER A 18 -4.73 -7.66 -4.96
C SER A 18 -4.05 -6.43 -4.36
N ALA A 19 -4.37 -5.22 -4.83
CA ALA A 19 -3.83 -3.98 -4.26
C ALA A 19 -4.22 -3.80 -2.78
N THR A 20 -5.48 -4.12 -2.43
CA THR A 20 -5.98 -4.03 -1.06
C THR A 20 -5.26 -5.03 -0.14
N GLU A 21 -5.07 -6.27 -0.59
CA GLU A 21 -4.36 -7.29 0.16
C GLU A 21 -2.90 -6.92 0.40
N LEU A 22 -2.20 -6.42 -0.63
CA LEU A 22 -0.84 -5.90 -0.51
C LEU A 22 -0.76 -4.76 0.51
N LEU A 23 -1.73 -3.85 0.52
CA LEU A 23 -1.80 -2.74 1.47
C LEU A 23 -1.93 -3.23 2.92
N ILE A 24 -2.78 -4.23 3.14
CA ILE A 24 -2.97 -4.85 4.45
C ILE A 24 -1.68 -5.51 4.93
N ILE A 25 -1.00 -6.26 4.06
CA ILE A 25 0.28 -6.92 4.40
C ILE A 25 1.34 -5.88 4.74
N ARG A 26 1.46 -4.80 3.96
CA ARG A 26 2.38 -3.69 4.25
C ARG A 26 2.13 -3.09 5.63
N ASN A 27 0.87 -2.80 5.97
CA ASN A 27 0.52 -2.23 7.27
C ASN A 27 0.84 -3.20 8.43
N LYS A 28 0.66 -4.51 8.22
CA LYS A 28 1.04 -5.54 9.20
C LYS A 28 2.55 -5.63 9.40
N LEU A 29 3.34 -5.50 8.33
CA LEU A 29 4.80 -5.42 8.41
C LEU A 29 5.26 -4.18 9.19
N GLN A 30 4.62 -3.02 8.95
CA GLN A 30 4.89 -1.80 9.73
C GLN A 30 4.56 -1.98 11.20
N LEU A 31 3.42 -2.62 11.52
CA LEU A 31 3.05 -2.95 12.89
C LEU A 31 4.09 -3.87 13.54
N LEU A 32 4.55 -4.90 12.83
CA LEU A 32 5.59 -5.81 13.32
C LEU A 32 6.89 -5.07 13.67
N LEU A 33 7.29 -4.07 12.87
CA LEU A 33 8.46 -3.22 13.19
C LEU A 33 8.25 -2.43 14.50
N VAL A 34 7.04 -1.96 14.77
CA VAL A 34 6.69 -1.30 16.03
C VAL A 34 6.76 -2.30 17.19
N GLU A 35 6.18 -3.50 17.03
CA GLU A 35 6.21 -4.55 18.06
C GLU A 35 7.64 -4.98 18.41
N ILE A 36 8.53 -5.08 17.42
CA ILE A 36 9.96 -5.34 17.60
C ILE A 36 10.61 -4.24 18.45
N LYS A 37 10.34 -2.97 18.12
CA LYS A 37 10.88 -1.83 18.89
C LYS A 37 10.37 -1.80 20.33
N LEU A 38 9.11 -2.19 20.56
CA LEU A 38 8.51 -2.27 21.89
C LEU A 38 9.00 -3.46 22.72
N ARG A 39 9.71 -4.43 22.11
CA ARG A 39 10.14 -5.68 22.76
C ARG A 39 8.99 -6.47 23.39
N ASN A 40 7.79 -6.35 22.81
CA ASN A 40 6.56 -6.95 23.33
C ASN A 40 6.38 -8.43 22.97
N LYS A 41 7.25 -8.98 22.12
CA LYS A 41 7.19 -10.37 21.63
C LYS A 41 8.58 -11.00 21.67
N SER A 42 8.62 -12.31 21.83
CA SER A 42 9.87 -13.07 21.71
C SER A 42 10.37 -13.08 20.25
N GLU A 43 11.66 -13.31 20.08
CA GLU A 43 12.28 -13.40 18.75
C GLU A 43 11.65 -14.51 17.89
N ILE A 44 11.29 -15.63 18.51
CA ILE A 44 10.67 -16.78 17.84
C ILE A 44 9.28 -16.39 17.29
N GLU A 45 8.47 -15.70 18.10
CA GLU A 45 7.14 -15.22 17.66
C GLU A 45 7.25 -14.20 16.52
N ILE A 46 8.24 -13.31 16.57
CA ILE A 46 8.48 -12.32 15.51
C ILE A 46 8.82 -13.02 14.19
N VAL A 47 9.72 -14.01 14.23
CA VAL A 47 10.12 -14.76 13.04
C VAL A 47 8.94 -15.54 12.45
N GLU A 48 8.12 -16.16 13.29
CA GLU A 48 6.96 -16.92 12.83
C GLU A 48 5.90 -16.01 12.19
N LEU A 49 5.59 -14.87 12.81
CA LEU A 49 4.69 -13.86 12.23
C LEU A 49 5.22 -13.33 10.90
N TYR A 50 6.53 -13.09 10.81
CA TYR A 50 7.16 -12.64 9.59
C TYR A 50 7.02 -13.68 8.47
N ARG A 51 7.31 -14.96 8.75
CA ARG A 51 7.13 -16.05 7.78
C ARG A 51 5.70 -16.13 7.27
N GLN A 52 4.71 -16.07 8.17
CA GLN A 52 3.29 -16.08 7.78
C GLN A 52 2.91 -14.88 6.90
N LEU A 53 3.51 -13.70 7.13
CA LEU A 53 3.28 -12.53 6.27
C LEU A 53 3.94 -12.69 4.90
N VAL A 54 5.14 -13.29 4.84
CA VAL A 54 5.84 -13.59 3.58
C VAL A 54 5.08 -14.64 2.77
N ASP A 55 4.55 -15.69 3.39
CA ASP A 55 3.76 -16.71 2.70
C ASP A 55 2.47 -16.11 2.13
N LYS A 56 1.76 -15.30 2.91
CA LYS A 56 0.59 -14.55 2.43
C LYS A 56 0.95 -13.63 1.27
N LEU A 57 2.09 -12.94 1.34
CA LEU A 57 2.57 -12.09 0.27
C LEU A 57 2.82 -12.88 -1.02
N ALA A 58 3.41 -14.08 -0.91
CA ALA A 58 3.63 -14.97 -2.05
C ALA A 58 2.30 -15.40 -2.68
N ASP A 59 1.28 -15.73 -1.89
CA ASP A 59 -0.03 -16.12 -2.40
C ASP A 59 -0.76 -14.97 -3.11
N VAL A 60 -0.64 -13.75 -2.60
CA VAL A 60 -1.14 -12.54 -3.29
C VAL A 60 -0.43 -12.36 -4.64
N TYR A 61 0.89 -12.50 -4.69
CA TYR A 61 1.62 -12.39 -5.96
C TYR A 61 1.26 -13.48 -6.98
N LYS A 62 0.96 -14.71 -6.53
CA LYS A 62 0.51 -15.79 -7.44
C LYS A 62 -0.84 -15.50 -8.09
N THR A 63 -1.73 -14.80 -7.37
CA THR A 63 -3.10 -14.52 -7.82
C THR A 63 -3.25 -13.13 -8.45
N ALA A 64 -2.24 -12.27 -8.30
CA ALA A 64 -2.24 -10.93 -8.86
C ALA A 64 -2.32 -10.96 -10.39
N PRO A 65 -3.29 -10.25 -11.00
CA PRO A 65 -3.37 -10.15 -12.45
C PRO A 65 -2.17 -9.39 -13.03
N ASN A 66 -1.71 -9.83 -14.20
CA ASN A 66 -0.64 -9.16 -14.94
C ASN A 66 -1.08 -7.74 -15.35
N THR A 67 -0.17 -6.79 -15.20
CA THR A 67 -0.36 -5.41 -15.67
C THR A 67 0.41 -5.19 -16.98
N THR A 68 0.24 -4.01 -17.58
CA THR A 68 0.94 -3.62 -18.81
C THR A 68 1.97 -2.53 -18.54
N ASP A 69 3.04 -2.49 -19.33
CA ASP A 69 4.07 -1.45 -19.22
C ASP A 69 3.49 -0.03 -19.32
N LYS A 70 2.44 0.14 -20.15
CA LYS A 70 1.73 1.41 -20.28
C LYS A 70 1.06 1.80 -18.96
N ALA A 71 0.36 0.87 -18.31
CA ALA A 71 -0.27 1.13 -17.02
C ALA A 71 0.77 1.41 -15.93
N VAL A 72 1.90 0.69 -15.92
CA VAL A 72 3.00 0.93 -14.97
C VAL A 72 3.60 2.32 -15.15
N LYS A 73 3.84 2.77 -16.38
CA LYS A 73 4.36 4.12 -16.65
C LYS A 73 3.40 5.22 -16.18
N LEU A 74 2.09 5.04 -16.40
CA LEU A 74 1.08 6.00 -15.93
C LEU A 74 1.06 6.07 -14.40
N ALA A 75 1.06 4.91 -13.72
CA ALA A 75 1.12 4.85 -12.26
C ALA A 75 2.42 5.47 -11.72
N ALA A 76 3.57 5.21 -12.36
CA ALA A 76 4.85 5.78 -11.96
C ALA A 76 4.85 7.31 -12.04
N ASN A 77 4.26 7.89 -13.10
CA ASN A 77 4.11 9.35 -13.21
C ASN A 77 3.21 9.91 -12.11
N ALA A 78 2.04 9.30 -11.88
CA ALA A 78 1.13 9.73 -10.81
C ALA A 78 1.80 9.70 -9.43
N LEU A 79 2.55 8.64 -9.14
CA LEU A 79 3.22 8.50 -7.84
C LEU A 79 4.43 9.42 -7.66
N LYS A 80 5.27 9.59 -8.69
CA LYS A 80 6.55 10.30 -8.55
C LYS A 80 6.47 11.78 -8.91
N VAL A 81 5.60 12.14 -9.86
CA VAL A 81 5.49 13.50 -10.39
C VAL A 81 4.32 14.21 -9.76
N SER A 82 3.13 13.60 -9.81
CA SER A 82 1.93 14.17 -9.19
C SER A 82 1.92 14.00 -7.67
N LYS A 83 2.79 13.12 -7.14
CA LYS A 83 2.91 12.83 -5.71
C LYS A 83 1.59 12.35 -5.08
N ASP A 84 0.77 11.59 -5.83
CA ASP A 84 -0.58 11.17 -5.40
C ASP A 84 -0.65 10.43 -4.05
N ASN A 85 0.46 9.88 -3.56
CA ASN A 85 0.55 9.18 -2.27
C ASN A 85 1.30 9.98 -1.18
N GLU A 86 1.71 11.21 -1.48
CA GLU A 86 2.35 12.12 -0.54
C GLU A 86 1.43 13.32 -0.33
N PHE A 87 1.50 13.92 0.86
CA PHE A 87 0.88 15.21 1.08
C PHE A 87 1.92 16.30 0.85
N SER A 88 1.56 17.31 0.07
CA SER A 88 2.38 18.51 -0.02
C SER A 88 2.46 19.20 1.33
N ASP A 89 3.50 20.01 1.51
CA ASP A 89 3.69 20.75 2.76
C ASP A 89 2.49 21.66 3.06
N ALA A 90 1.92 22.28 2.03
CA ALA A 90 0.73 23.11 2.13
C ALA A 90 -0.53 22.32 2.52
N GLU A 91 -0.72 21.12 1.99
CA GLU A 91 -1.84 20.23 2.36
C GLU A 91 -1.73 19.75 3.81
N ILE A 92 -0.51 19.56 4.32
CA ILE A 92 -0.32 19.25 5.74
C ILE A 92 -0.64 20.49 6.58
N ASP A 93 -0.11 21.66 6.22
CA ASP A 93 -0.27 22.88 7.00
C ASP A 93 -1.73 23.38 7.07
N ILE A 94 -2.53 23.21 6.01
CA ILE A 94 -3.96 23.59 6.04
C ILE A 94 -4.78 22.74 7.02
N ASN A 95 -4.32 21.52 7.31
CA ASN A 95 -4.96 20.61 8.25
C ASN A 95 -4.44 20.77 9.69
N LEU A 96 -3.48 21.68 9.93
CA LEU A 96 -2.91 21.95 11.25
C LEU A 96 -3.38 23.31 11.80
N PRO A 97 -3.56 23.43 13.13
CA PRO A 97 -3.72 24.72 13.81
C PRO A 97 -2.53 25.64 13.54
N ASP A 98 -2.74 26.96 13.56
CA ASP A 98 -1.72 27.97 13.20
C ASP A 98 -0.39 27.76 13.93
N SER A 99 -0.42 27.38 15.21
CA SER A 99 0.77 27.13 16.04
C SER A 99 1.61 25.91 15.65
N LEU A 100 1.07 25.01 14.83
CA LEU A 100 1.73 23.76 14.40
C LEU A 100 2.10 23.77 12.91
N ARG A 101 1.79 24.84 12.19
CA ARG A 101 2.20 25.00 10.79
C ARG A 101 3.69 25.23 10.71
N ARG A 102 4.34 24.69 9.68
CA ARG A 102 5.81 24.79 9.54
C ARG A 102 6.32 26.24 9.40
N ASN A 103 5.49 27.15 8.90
CA ASN A 103 5.79 28.58 8.75
C ASN A 103 5.08 29.47 9.79
N ALA A 104 4.72 28.92 10.95
CA ALA A 104 4.13 29.70 12.03
C ALA A 104 5.17 30.68 12.60
N LEU A 105 5.12 31.93 12.12
CA LEU A 105 5.73 33.11 12.74
C LEU A 105 4.62 34.00 13.30
#